data_AF-A0A7G4A4D0-F1
#
_entry.id   AF-A0A7G4A4D0-F1
#
_cell.length_a   1.000
_cell.length_b   1.000
_cell.length_c   1.000
_cell.angle_alpha   90.00
_cell.angle_beta   90.00
_cell.angle_gamma   90.00
#
_symmetry.space_group_name_H-M   'P 1'
#
loop_
_entity.id
_entity.type
_entity.pdbx_description
1 polymer ?
#
loop_
_entity_poly.entity_id
_entity_poly.type
_entity_poly.pdbx_seq_one_letter_code
_entity_poly.pdbx_strand_id
1 'polypeptide(L)'
;MRVKRLLTQGFSHKVYHDIQQHQTKLTFRLDTTYLKYKAQERTAKIQLLRDSIPTGSSLIYRGTEGTDEVLGTMKSNRLGRKSEESRKAPSHDIVGYIRDNDSRYFLSYTPCRETVKPYTVGLSLIPKKGYIFVTGLPMVYTTPQKLLLLNEKMFKRYDKRMIDAMPQDDVRGYQSIVTMTQNNNEITGIIGASAKDDWRSEVNKRMHSVIEVCGPGRIVSSVMSSNEPAHVRHWQNPDFSPELVALDIVFFDTPEEYEEMNEKARDMGLIGKDERLPTFSDAQKLVGQLKDWGDTYGTSDTMKFTAFPKKIKPGDKATLVEFLDEQIKSNPSVKLLEELGSSPTL
;
A
#
# COMPACT_ATOMS: atom_id res chain seq x y z
N MET A 1 -9.55 38.96 22.71
CA MET A 1 -8.41 38.05 22.96
C MET A 1 -8.47 36.92 21.95
N ARG A 2 -7.52 36.84 21.01
CA ARG A 2 -7.42 35.71 20.07
C ARG A 2 -6.62 34.60 20.74
N VAL A 3 -7.31 33.54 21.15
CA VAL A 3 -6.66 32.30 21.56
C VAL A 3 -5.90 31.77 20.34
N LYS A 4 -4.57 31.88 20.35
CA LYS A 4 -3.72 31.11 19.44
C LYS A 4 -4.03 29.65 19.71
N ARG A 5 -4.82 28.99 18.86
CA ARG A 5 -4.78 27.52 18.74
C ARG A 5 -3.32 27.18 18.49
N LEU A 6 -2.64 26.62 19.48
CA LEU A 6 -1.46 25.80 19.24
C LEU A 6 -1.91 24.77 18.20
N LEU A 7 -1.41 24.89 16.97
CA LEU A 7 -1.50 23.82 15.99
C LEU A 7 -0.86 22.60 16.66
N THR A 8 -1.69 21.67 17.15
CA THR A 8 -1.22 20.34 17.52
C THR A 8 -0.53 19.80 16.29
N GLN A 9 0.79 19.65 16.38
CA GLN A 9 1.60 19.13 15.30
C GLN A 9 1.19 17.67 15.07
N GLY A 10 0.58 17.39 13.91
CA GLY A 10 0.09 16.05 13.58
C GLY A 10 1.20 14.99 13.55
N PHE A 11 0.79 13.72 13.56
CA PHE A 11 1.69 12.55 13.57
C PHE A 11 2.87 12.67 12.59
N SER A 12 2.61 13.04 11.33
CA SER A 12 3.62 13.16 10.29
C SER A 12 4.70 14.19 10.62
N HIS A 13 4.32 15.31 11.24
CA HIS A 13 5.25 16.36 11.65
C HIS A 13 6.16 15.88 12.78
N LYS A 14 5.59 15.20 13.79
CA LYS A 14 6.35 14.61 14.90
C LYS A 14 7.40 13.62 14.39
N VAL A 15 7.00 12.69 13.53
CA VAL A 15 7.92 11.69 12.96
C VAL A 15 8.99 12.34 12.08
N TYR A 16 8.61 13.31 11.24
CA TYR A 16 9.56 14.02 10.37
C TYR A 16 10.69 14.68 11.18
N HIS A 17 10.34 15.46 12.21
CA HIS A 17 11.33 16.17 13.01
C HIS A 17 12.19 15.23 13.85
N ASP A 18 11.62 14.16 14.40
CA ASP A 18 12.38 13.18 15.16
C ASP A 18 13.42 12.47 14.27
N ILE A 19 13.03 12.02 13.07
CA ILE A 19 13.98 11.42 12.11
C ILE A 19 15.05 12.44 11.69
N GLN A 20 14.66 13.68 11.39
CA GLN A 20 15.59 14.72 10.95
C GLN A 20 16.61 15.10 12.04
N GLN A 21 16.21 15.16 13.31
CA GLN A 21 17.12 15.41 14.44
C GLN A 21 18.14 14.28 14.63
N HIS A 22 17.75 13.05 14.31
CA HIS A 22 18.60 11.87 14.43
C HIS A 22 19.39 11.53 13.16
N GLN A 23 19.24 12.30 12.07
CA GLN A 23 20.13 12.23 10.92
C GLN A 23 21.49 12.82 11.29
N THR A 24 22.48 11.97 11.53
CA THR A 24 23.87 12.39 11.59
C THR A 24 24.26 13.03 10.26
N LYS A 25 24.73 14.29 10.29
CA LYS A 25 25.11 15.14 9.13
C LYS A 25 26.30 14.61 8.27
N LEU A 26 26.60 13.31 8.30
CA LEU A 26 27.74 12.71 7.59
C LEU A 26 27.24 11.78 6.50
N THR A 27 27.34 12.25 5.27
CA THR A 27 26.80 11.73 4.01
C THR A 27 27.31 10.34 3.58
N PHE A 28 28.22 9.69 4.32
CA PHE A 28 28.86 8.44 3.87
C PHE A 28 29.21 7.41 4.96
N ARG A 29 28.69 7.54 6.20
CA ARG A 29 28.96 6.52 7.22
C ARG A 29 27.97 5.35 7.10
N LEU A 30 28.52 4.16 6.87
CA LEU A 30 27.84 2.86 7.05
C LEU A 30 27.06 2.88 8.38
N ASP A 31 25.78 2.49 8.37
CA ASP A 31 25.04 2.39 9.64
C ASP A 31 25.46 1.13 10.39
N THR A 32 26.34 1.31 11.36
CA THR A 32 26.85 0.22 12.21
C THR A 32 25.96 -0.08 13.40
N THR A 33 24.78 0.54 13.54
CA THR A 33 23.87 0.34 14.70
C THR A 33 23.58 -1.14 14.93
N TYR A 34 23.27 -1.88 13.87
CA TYR A 34 22.99 -3.31 13.96
C TYR A 34 24.19 -4.12 14.48
N LEU A 35 25.40 -3.75 14.06
CA LEU A 35 26.65 -4.44 14.44
C LEU A 35 27.07 -4.15 15.88
N LYS A 36 26.57 -3.06 16.48
CA LYS A 36 26.86 -2.70 17.88
C LYS A 36 26.06 -3.55 18.88
N TYR A 37 24.95 -4.15 18.46
CA TYR A 37 24.12 -4.98 19.34
C TYR A 37 24.83 -6.29 19.69
N LYS A 38 24.79 -6.67 20.97
CA LYS A 38 25.21 -8.01 21.42
C LYS A 38 24.23 -9.07 20.91
N ALA A 39 24.64 -10.34 20.85
CA ALA A 39 23.79 -11.42 20.33
C ALA A 39 22.41 -11.51 21.02
N GLN A 40 22.38 -11.49 22.35
CA GLN A 40 21.12 -11.51 23.13
C GLN A 40 20.26 -10.28 22.85
N GLU A 41 20.87 -9.10 22.74
CA GLU A 41 20.16 -7.86 22.43
C GLU A 41 19.55 -7.88 21.03
N ARG A 42 20.26 -8.45 20.03
CA ARG A 42 19.73 -8.64 18.68
C ARG A 42 18.51 -9.55 18.70
N THR A 43 18.60 -10.71 19.34
CA THR A 43 17.47 -11.65 19.45
C THR A 43 16.27 -10.98 20.10
N ALA A 44 16.47 -10.24 21.20
CA ALA A 44 15.40 -9.51 21.87
C ALA A 44 14.76 -8.43 20.97
N LYS A 45 15.56 -7.68 20.20
CA LYS A 45 15.06 -6.64 19.27
C LYS A 45 14.36 -7.21 18.03
N ILE A 46 14.80 -8.37 17.54
CA ILE A 46 14.12 -9.09 16.46
C ILE A 46 12.77 -9.61 16.95
N GLN A 47 12.74 -10.16 18.17
CA GLN A 47 11.50 -10.63 18.80
C GLN A 47 10.55 -9.46 19.06
N LEU A 48 11.06 -8.34 19.61
CA LEU A 48 10.28 -7.12 19.78
C LEU A 48 9.65 -6.66 18.45
N LEU A 49 10.40 -6.68 17.35
CA LEU A 49 9.84 -6.32 16.03
C LEU A 49 8.73 -7.29 15.60
N ARG A 50 8.90 -8.60 15.82
CA ARG A 50 7.86 -9.60 15.51
C ARG A 50 6.57 -9.33 16.28
N ASP A 51 6.71 -8.92 17.54
CA ASP A 51 5.58 -8.72 18.45
C ASP A 51 4.94 -7.33 18.29
N SER A 52 5.71 -6.32 17.86
CA SER A 52 5.27 -4.92 17.81
C SER A 52 4.58 -4.52 16.51
N ILE A 53 4.74 -5.28 15.41
CA ILE A 53 4.05 -4.96 14.14
C ILE A 53 2.55 -5.24 14.31
N PRO A 54 1.69 -4.21 14.31
CA PRO A 54 0.25 -4.37 14.50
C PRO A 54 -0.36 -5.22 13.40
N THR A 55 -1.41 -5.97 13.72
CA THR A 55 -2.16 -6.82 12.78
C THR A 55 -3.63 -6.44 12.76
N GLY A 56 -4.25 -6.49 11.59
CA GLY A 56 -5.67 -6.20 11.44
C GLY A 56 -6.15 -6.49 10.02
N SER A 57 -7.45 -6.70 9.85
CA SER A 57 -8.07 -7.02 8.57
C SER A 57 -7.91 -5.91 7.51
N SER A 58 -7.76 -4.68 7.99
CA SER A 58 -7.64 -3.45 7.20
C SER A 58 -6.22 -2.91 7.13
N LEU A 59 -5.25 -3.56 7.78
CA LEU A 59 -3.86 -3.11 7.82
C LEU A 59 -3.03 -3.76 6.72
N ILE A 60 -2.19 -2.95 6.10
CA ILE A 60 -1.17 -3.36 5.13
C ILE A 60 0.15 -2.69 5.46
N TYR A 61 1.23 -3.23 4.89
CA TYR A 61 2.59 -2.87 5.26
C TYR A 61 3.39 -2.46 4.03
N ARG A 62 4.29 -1.50 4.21
CA ARG A 62 5.27 -1.14 3.19
C ARG A 62 6.64 -0.96 3.84
N GLY A 63 7.63 -1.65 3.28
CA GLY A 63 9.01 -1.51 3.68
C GLY A 63 9.72 -0.49 2.80
N THR A 64 10.54 0.35 3.41
CA THR A 64 11.43 1.25 2.68
C THR A 64 12.83 1.22 3.27
N GLU A 65 13.83 1.34 2.40
CA GLU A 65 15.24 1.41 2.76
C GLU A 65 15.68 2.88 2.89
N GLY A 66 16.48 3.18 3.90
CA GLY A 66 17.01 4.53 4.11
C GLY A 66 15.92 5.52 4.58
N THR A 67 16.21 6.82 4.46
CA THR A 67 15.36 7.88 5.03
C THR A 67 14.55 8.66 4.00
N ASP A 68 14.84 8.53 2.71
CA ASP A 68 14.33 9.46 1.70
C ASP A 68 12.80 9.35 1.54
N GLU A 69 12.27 8.13 1.48
CA GLU A 69 10.84 7.90 1.32
C GLU A 69 10.07 8.30 2.57
N VAL A 70 10.56 7.96 3.77
CA VAL A 70 9.89 8.33 5.03
C VAL A 70 9.91 9.84 5.23
N LEU A 71 11.02 10.53 5.00
CA LEU A 71 11.07 11.98 5.13
C LEU A 71 10.15 12.68 4.11
N GLY A 72 10.14 12.23 2.85
CA GLY A 72 9.24 12.77 1.83
C GLY A 72 7.75 12.56 2.16
N THR A 73 7.42 11.35 2.64
CA THR A 73 6.05 10.98 3.05
C THR A 73 5.58 11.81 4.25
N MET A 74 6.42 11.91 5.29
CA MET A 74 6.09 12.64 6.51
C MET A 74 5.98 14.15 6.28
N LYS A 75 6.88 14.70 5.44
CA LYS A 75 6.86 16.12 5.06
C LYS A 75 5.61 16.51 4.26
N SER A 76 5.17 15.63 3.36
CA SER A 76 4.01 15.90 2.49
C SER A 76 2.67 15.49 3.12
N ASN A 77 2.67 14.76 4.24
CA ASN A 77 1.48 14.15 4.83
C ASN A 77 0.69 13.26 3.83
N ARG A 78 1.39 12.65 2.87
CA ARG A 78 0.80 11.81 1.82
C ARG A 78 1.71 10.61 1.54
N LEU A 79 1.10 9.42 1.43
CA LEU A 79 1.82 8.18 1.20
C LEU A 79 2.22 8.02 -0.27
N GLY A 80 3.52 8.05 -0.56
CA GLY A 80 4.06 8.07 -1.92
C GLY A 80 4.31 9.48 -2.46
N ARG A 81 4.97 9.56 -3.63
CA ARG A 81 5.29 10.85 -4.29
C ARG A 81 4.11 11.36 -5.11
N LYS A 82 4.00 12.68 -5.30
CA LYS A 82 3.09 13.21 -6.31
C LYS A 82 3.49 12.68 -7.69
N SER A 83 2.50 12.46 -8.55
CA SER A 83 2.70 11.99 -9.91
C SER A 83 3.58 12.95 -10.73
N GLU A 84 3.45 14.26 -10.53
CA GLU A 84 4.25 15.31 -11.18
C GLU A 84 5.72 15.32 -10.71
N GLU A 85 5.97 14.90 -9.47
CA GLU A 85 7.30 14.84 -8.85
C GLU A 85 7.99 13.47 -9.08
N SER A 86 7.27 12.51 -9.64
CA SER A 86 7.76 11.17 -9.90
C SER A 86 8.46 11.08 -11.26
N ARG A 87 9.64 10.46 -11.26
CA ARG A 87 10.39 10.13 -12.49
C ARG A 87 9.88 8.86 -13.18
N LYS A 88 8.94 8.14 -12.56
CA LYS A 88 8.39 6.88 -13.10
C LYS A 88 7.47 7.12 -14.30
N ALA A 89 7.25 6.10 -15.12
CA ALA A 89 6.36 6.18 -16.27
C ALA A 89 4.92 6.60 -15.88
N PRO A 90 4.24 7.42 -16.68
CA PRO A 90 2.82 7.72 -16.54
C PRO A 90 1.95 6.57 -17.07
N SER A 91 2.04 5.39 -16.44
CA SER A 91 1.41 4.16 -16.92
C SER A 91 0.48 3.53 -15.88
N HIS A 92 -0.62 2.94 -16.37
CA HIS A 92 -1.51 2.06 -15.62
C HIS A 92 -1.34 0.58 -16.01
N ASP A 93 -0.24 0.24 -16.70
CA ASP A 93 0.12 -1.16 -16.98
C ASP A 93 0.51 -1.87 -15.68
N ILE A 94 -0.45 -2.58 -15.10
CA ILE A 94 -0.26 -3.33 -13.86
C ILE A 94 0.72 -4.49 -14.03
N VAL A 95 0.78 -5.11 -15.21
CA VAL A 95 1.65 -6.26 -15.45
C VAL A 95 3.11 -5.79 -15.57
N GLY A 96 3.35 -4.72 -16.32
CA GLY A 96 4.65 -4.05 -16.36
C GLY A 96 5.08 -3.52 -14.99
N TYR A 97 4.15 -2.98 -14.20
CA TYR A 97 4.44 -2.52 -12.86
C TYR A 97 4.90 -3.64 -11.91
N ILE A 98 4.28 -4.84 -11.96
CA ILE A 98 4.70 -5.98 -11.14
C ILE A 98 6.15 -6.38 -11.46
N ARG A 99 6.56 -6.26 -12.73
CA ARG A 99 7.92 -6.59 -13.15
C ARG A 99 8.94 -5.52 -12.74
N ASP A 100 8.67 -4.29 -13.14
CA ASP A 100 9.69 -3.22 -13.17
C ASP A 100 9.47 -2.15 -12.10
N ASN A 101 8.33 -2.19 -11.38
CA ASN A 101 7.91 -1.17 -10.42
C ASN A 101 7.90 0.24 -11.02
N ASP A 102 7.66 0.37 -12.34
CA ASP A 102 7.71 1.64 -13.05
C ASP A 102 6.31 2.19 -13.37
N SER A 103 5.68 2.76 -12.34
CA SER A 103 4.48 3.59 -12.50
C SER A 103 4.46 4.69 -11.45
N ARG A 104 4.11 5.92 -11.87
CA ARG A 104 3.85 7.04 -10.96
C ARG A 104 2.46 7.01 -10.33
N TYR A 105 1.60 6.08 -10.77
CA TYR A 105 0.20 5.96 -10.33
C TYR A 105 -0.03 4.76 -9.42
N PHE A 106 0.99 3.92 -9.22
CA PHE A 106 0.91 2.73 -8.39
C PHE A 106 1.89 2.77 -7.22
N LEU A 107 1.50 2.13 -6.12
CA LEU A 107 2.33 1.97 -4.94
C LEU A 107 2.09 0.58 -4.32
N SER A 108 3.14 -0.24 -4.27
CA SER A 108 3.07 -1.58 -3.68
C SER A 108 3.02 -1.57 -2.15
N TYR A 109 2.25 -2.52 -1.63
CA TYR A 109 2.13 -2.88 -0.24
C TYR A 109 2.12 -4.40 -0.12
N THR A 110 2.33 -4.93 1.08
CA THR A 110 2.08 -6.33 1.38
C THR A 110 1.05 -6.43 2.52
N PRO A 111 0.10 -7.36 2.47
CA PRO A 111 -0.77 -7.67 3.60
C PRO A 111 -0.04 -8.50 4.67
N CYS A 112 1.20 -8.95 4.41
CA CYS A 112 1.95 -9.84 5.29
C CYS A 112 3.07 -9.12 6.05
N ARG A 113 2.96 -9.09 7.38
CA ARG A 113 4.00 -8.51 8.26
C ARG A 113 5.35 -9.22 8.21
N GLU A 114 5.40 -10.47 7.75
CA GLU A 114 6.66 -11.20 7.61
C GLU A 114 7.36 -10.82 6.29
N THR A 115 6.59 -10.65 5.22
CA THR A 115 7.11 -10.28 3.89
C THR A 115 7.63 -8.83 3.86
N VAL A 116 7.16 -7.94 4.75
CA VAL A 116 7.64 -6.54 4.76
C VAL A 116 9.07 -6.38 5.27
N LYS A 117 9.53 -7.28 6.14
CA LYS A 117 10.86 -7.23 6.77
C LYS A 117 12.00 -7.22 5.75
N PRO A 118 12.09 -8.16 4.79
CA PRO A 118 13.15 -8.12 3.77
C PRO A 118 13.11 -6.87 2.90
N TYR A 119 11.94 -6.27 2.65
CA TYR A 119 11.82 -5.03 1.85
C TYR A 119 12.38 -3.78 2.54
N THR A 120 12.61 -3.80 3.86
CA THR A 120 13.19 -2.67 4.58
C THR A 120 14.71 -2.60 4.51
N VAL A 121 15.38 -3.73 4.72
CA VAL A 121 16.85 -3.80 4.89
C VAL A 121 17.49 -5.08 4.35
N GLY A 122 16.69 -6.09 3.98
CA GLY A 122 17.20 -7.41 3.55
C GLY A 122 17.77 -7.44 2.12
N LEU A 123 17.46 -6.41 1.32
CA LEU A 123 18.02 -6.23 -0.02
C LEU A 123 19.36 -5.48 -0.01
N SER A 124 19.64 -4.72 1.05
CA SER A 124 20.85 -3.91 1.13
C SER A 124 22.11 -4.77 1.20
N LEU A 125 23.14 -4.43 0.42
CA LEU A 125 24.44 -5.10 0.52
C LEU A 125 25.13 -4.83 1.87
N ILE A 126 25.03 -3.60 2.35
CA ILE A 126 25.67 -3.12 3.59
C ILE A 126 24.64 -2.93 4.70
N PRO A 127 25.06 -2.95 5.99
CA PRO A 127 24.21 -2.56 7.12
C PRO A 127 23.52 -1.21 6.90
N LYS A 128 22.20 -1.17 7.10
CA LYS A 128 21.37 0.01 6.85
C LYS A 128 20.16 0.09 7.79
N LYS A 129 19.60 1.29 7.87
CA LYS A 129 18.26 1.55 8.41
C LYS A 129 17.19 1.38 7.34
N GLY A 130 16.03 0.96 7.78
CA GLY A 130 14.80 0.99 6.99
C GLY A 130 13.62 1.36 7.87
N TYR A 131 12.47 1.53 7.23
CA TYR A 131 11.23 1.87 7.91
C TYR A 131 10.10 0.98 7.40
N ILE A 132 9.28 0.51 8.33
CA ILE A 132 8.01 -0.16 8.04
C ILE A 132 6.91 0.87 8.23
N PHE A 133 6.15 1.16 7.17
CA PHE A 133 4.88 1.85 7.27
C PHE A 133 3.78 0.82 7.53
N VAL A 134 3.01 1.04 8.58
CA VAL A 134 1.77 0.30 8.87
C VAL A 134 0.63 1.26 8.56
N THR A 135 -0.20 0.92 7.58
CA THR A 135 -1.25 1.80 7.05
C THR A 135 -2.56 1.03 6.85
N GLY A 136 -3.67 1.75 6.80
CA GLY A 136 -4.92 1.20 6.30
C GLY A 136 -4.84 0.87 4.81
N LEU A 137 -5.80 0.08 4.30
CA LEU A 137 -6.01 -0.11 2.87
C LEU A 137 -6.17 1.25 2.16
N PRO A 138 -5.64 1.44 0.95
CA PRO A 138 -5.90 2.65 0.18
C PRO A 138 -7.34 2.63 -0.36
N MET A 139 -7.90 3.79 -0.68
CA MET A 139 -9.24 3.92 -1.26
C MET A 139 -9.45 3.07 -2.52
N VAL A 140 -8.40 2.87 -3.31
CA VAL A 140 -8.45 2.08 -4.54
C VAL A 140 -7.20 1.20 -4.57
N TYR A 141 -7.39 -0.11 -4.74
CA TYR A 141 -6.30 -1.06 -4.90
C TYR A 141 -6.66 -2.16 -5.90
N THR A 142 -5.66 -2.94 -6.26
CA THR A 142 -5.85 -4.24 -6.91
C THR A 142 -4.91 -5.26 -6.30
N THR A 143 -5.25 -6.54 -6.46
CA THR A 143 -4.42 -7.66 -6.01
C THR A 143 -3.87 -8.38 -7.25
N PRO A 144 -2.56 -8.28 -7.55
CA PRO A 144 -1.91 -8.96 -8.68
C PRO A 144 -2.25 -10.44 -8.84
N GLN A 145 -2.21 -11.22 -7.76
CA GLN A 145 -2.59 -12.65 -7.79
C GLN A 145 -4.03 -12.86 -8.25
N LYS A 146 -4.96 -12.04 -7.74
CA LYS A 146 -6.36 -12.08 -8.17
C LYS A 146 -6.48 -11.76 -9.67
N LEU A 147 -5.79 -10.72 -10.14
CA LEU A 147 -5.77 -10.37 -11.56
C LEU A 147 -5.24 -11.50 -12.44
N LEU A 148 -4.16 -12.17 -12.01
CA LEU A 148 -3.64 -13.33 -12.74
C LEU A 148 -4.65 -14.46 -12.82
N LEU A 149 -5.31 -14.77 -11.71
CA LEU A 149 -6.33 -15.82 -11.67
C LEU A 149 -7.50 -15.45 -12.59
N LEU A 150 -7.95 -14.21 -12.60
CA LEU A 150 -9.08 -13.77 -13.42
C LEU A 150 -8.74 -13.62 -14.90
N ASN A 151 -7.53 -13.15 -15.23
CA ASN A 151 -7.10 -12.85 -16.61
C ASN A 151 -5.65 -13.27 -16.86
N GLU A 152 -5.39 -14.58 -16.86
CA GLU A 152 -4.06 -15.13 -17.14
C GLU A 152 -3.55 -14.76 -18.54
N LYS A 153 -4.47 -14.56 -19.50
CA LYS A 153 -4.15 -14.19 -20.89
C LYS A 153 -3.37 -12.87 -20.96
N MET A 154 -3.75 -11.88 -20.15
CA MET A 154 -3.06 -10.59 -20.06
C MET A 154 -1.57 -10.77 -19.67
N PHE A 155 -1.28 -11.63 -18.70
CA PHE A 155 0.08 -11.90 -18.25
C PHE A 155 0.88 -12.70 -19.29
N LYS A 156 0.27 -13.71 -19.92
CA LYS A 156 0.90 -14.48 -21.01
C LYS A 156 1.21 -13.62 -22.23
N ARG A 157 0.35 -12.67 -22.58
CA ARG A 157 0.63 -11.68 -23.64
C ARG A 157 1.82 -10.81 -23.30
N TYR A 158 1.91 -10.35 -22.06
CA TYR A 158 3.07 -9.57 -21.62
C TYR A 158 4.37 -10.40 -21.73
N ASP A 159 4.37 -11.64 -21.24
CA ASP A 159 5.53 -12.53 -21.35
C ASP A 159 5.97 -12.71 -22.80
N LYS A 160 5.01 -13.03 -23.67
CA LYS A 160 5.27 -13.18 -25.10
C LYS A 160 5.89 -11.92 -25.71
N ARG A 161 5.34 -10.73 -25.44
CA ARG A 161 5.89 -9.47 -25.95
C ARG A 161 7.33 -9.23 -25.50
N MET A 162 7.65 -9.55 -24.25
CA MET A 162 9.01 -9.36 -23.72
C MET A 162 10.00 -10.37 -24.31
N ILE A 163 9.60 -11.64 -24.44
CA ILE A 163 10.44 -12.68 -25.05
C ILE A 163 10.71 -12.36 -26.52
N ASP A 164 9.67 -11.97 -27.28
CA ASP A 164 9.77 -11.62 -28.69
C ASP A 164 10.67 -10.38 -28.92
N ALA A 165 10.84 -9.52 -27.89
CA ALA A 165 11.69 -8.34 -27.94
C ALA A 165 13.14 -8.57 -27.46
N MET A 166 13.47 -9.76 -26.92
CA MET A 166 14.80 -10.07 -26.39
C MET A 166 15.72 -10.71 -27.44
N PRO A 167 17.03 -10.44 -27.40
CA PRO A 167 18.02 -11.23 -28.15
C PRO A 167 17.89 -12.73 -27.79
N GLN A 168 18.05 -13.63 -28.77
CA GLN A 168 17.83 -15.07 -28.56
C GLN A 168 18.68 -15.67 -27.42
N ASP A 169 19.88 -15.14 -27.20
CA ASP A 169 20.79 -15.61 -26.16
C ASP A 169 20.31 -15.26 -24.74
N ASP A 170 19.50 -14.21 -24.58
CA ASP A 170 19.01 -13.71 -23.29
C ASP A 170 17.68 -14.36 -22.85
N VAL A 171 16.96 -15.02 -23.77
CA VAL A 171 15.64 -15.62 -23.50
C VAL A 171 15.71 -16.69 -22.41
N ARG A 172 16.84 -17.43 -22.30
CA ARG A 172 17.01 -18.47 -21.27
C ARG A 172 17.03 -17.91 -19.84
N GLY A 173 17.39 -16.64 -19.67
CA GLY A 173 17.37 -15.95 -18.37
C GLY A 173 16.02 -15.30 -18.05
N TYR A 174 15.03 -15.42 -18.94
CA TYR A 174 13.75 -14.74 -18.78
C TYR A 174 12.93 -15.33 -17.64
N GLN A 175 12.67 -14.52 -16.61
CA GLN A 175 11.72 -14.85 -15.57
C GLN A 175 10.30 -14.46 -16.02
N SER A 176 9.41 -15.46 -16.08
CA SER A 176 8.00 -15.27 -16.45
C SER A 176 7.25 -14.43 -15.41
N ILE A 177 6.48 -13.44 -15.90
CA ILE A 177 5.63 -12.60 -15.08
C ILE A 177 4.48 -13.38 -14.44
N VAL A 178 4.05 -14.49 -15.07
CA VAL A 178 3.07 -15.42 -14.48
C VAL A 178 3.65 -16.00 -13.19
N THR A 179 4.85 -16.58 -13.24
CA THR A 179 5.51 -17.19 -12.07
C THR A 179 5.83 -16.15 -10.99
N MET A 180 6.28 -14.95 -11.40
CA MET A 180 6.51 -13.85 -10.44
C MET A 180 5.21 -13.47 -9.73
N THR A 181 4.12 -13.31 -10.48
CA THR A 181 2.83 -12.88 -9.93
C THR A 181 2.20 -13.96 -9.05
N GLN A 182 2.33 -15.25 -9.39
CA GLN A 182 1.85 -16.35 -8.53
C GLN A 182 2.46 -16.32 -7.13
N ASN A 183 3.73 -15.93 -7.02
CA ASN A 183 4.44 -15.84 -5.74
C ASN A 183 4.36 -14.44 -5.10
N ASN A 184 3.62 -13.51 -5.71
CA ASN A 184 3.51 -12.14 -5.24
C ASN A 184 2.22 -11.93 -4.43
N ASN A 185 2.32 -11.94 -3.09
CA ASN A 185 1.19 -11.66 -2.21
C ASN A 185 0.88 -10.16 -2.03
N GLU A 186 1.49 -9.27 -2.82
CA GLU A 186 1.34 -7.83 -2.69
C GLU A 186 -0.07 -7.33 -3.03
N ILE A 187 -0.32 -6.12 -2.57
CA ILE A 187 -1.44 -5.28 -2.94
C ILE A 187 -0.85 -4.05 -3.65
N THR A 188 -1.42 -3.70 -4.79
CA THR A 188 -1.04 -2.48 -5.51
C THR A 188 -2.09 -1.41 -5.23
N GLY A 189 -1.74 -0.38 -4.47
CA GLY A 189 -2.58 0.80 -4.30
C GLY A 189 -2.52 1.70 -5.54
N ILE A 190 -3.66 2.22 -5.95
CA ILE A 190 -3.76 3.19 -7.06
C ILE A 190 -3.81 4.59 -6.45
N ILE A 191 -2.77 5.37 -6.71
CA ILE A 191 -2.57 6.70 -6.11
C ILE A 191 -2.89 7.87 -7.06
N GLY A 192 -3.35 7.58 -8.28
CA GLY A 192 -3.87 8.58 -9.22
C GLY A 192 -4.28 8.00 -10.57
N ALA A 193 -5.06 8.76 -11.35
CA ALA A 193 -5.41 8.43 -12.73
C ALA A 193 -4.74 9.34 -13.77
N SER A 194 -4.26 10.51 -13.35
CA SER A 194 -3.56 11.47 -14.20
C SER A 194 -2.57 12.28 -13.37
N ALA A 195 -1.75 13.11 -14.02
CA ALA A 195 -0.80 13.98 -13.33
C ALA A 195 -1.49 14.95 -12.35
N LYS A 196 -2.74 15.32 -12.60
CA LYS A 196 -3.51 16.25 -11.76
C LYS A 196 -4.20 15.58 -10.57
N ASP A 197 -4.27 14.25 -10.58
CA ASP A 197 -4.95 13.49 -9.55
C ASP A 197 -4.02 13.21 -8.36
N ASP A 198 -4.58 13.32 -7.16
CA ASP A 198 -3.92 12.90 -5.92
C ASP A 198 -4.87 12.01 -5.12
N TRP A 199 -4.74 10.69 -5.29
CA TRP A 199 -5.54 9.70 -4.57
C TRP A 199 -4.77 9.09 -3.38
N ARG A 200 -3.60 9.66 -3.05
CA ARG A 200 -2.75 9.17 -1.96
C ARG A 200 -3.45 9.33 -0.62
N SER A 201 -3.31 8.32 0.23
CA SER A 201 -3.81 8.37 1.61
C SER A 201 -3.07 9.42 2.45
N GLU A 202 -3.81 10.05 3.35
CA GLU A 202 -3.30 11.02 4.30
C GLU A 202 -2.55 10.33 5.44
N VAL A 203 -1.30 10.73 5.71
CA VAL A 203 -0.48 10.07 6.73
C VAL A 203 -1.07 10.27 8.13
N ASN A 204 -1.44 11.50 8.49
CA ASN A 204 -1.97 11.83 9.81
C ASN A 204 -3.27 11.08 10.16
N LYS A 205 -4.05 10.65 9.18
CA LYS A 205 -5.30 9.90 9.42
C LYS A 205 -5.11 8.41 9.16
N ARG A 206 -4.49 8.02 8.04
CA ARG A 206 -4.53 6.65 7.50
C ARG A 206 -3.30 5.82 7.82
N MET A 207 -2.23 6.42 8.34
CA MET A 207 -1.08 5.68 8.81
C MET A 207 -1.27 5.30 10.28
N HIS A 208 -1.21 4.02 10.59
CA HIS A 208 -1.31 3.53 11.96
C HIS A 208 0.00 3.76 12.72
N SER A 209 1.13 3.44 12.10
CA SER A 209 2.44 3.62 12.73
C SER A 209 3.60 3.56 11.74
N VAL A 210 4.74 4.07 12.18
CA VAL A 210 6.04 3.95 11.52
C VAL A 210 6.99 3.23 12.47
N ILE A 211 7.68 2.21 11.98
CA ILE A 211 8.65 1.44 12.76
C ILE A 211 10.02 1.58 12.08
N GLU A 212 11.00 2.17 12.76
CA GLU A 212 12.39 2.19 12.33
C GLU A 212 13.03 0.85 12.69
N VAL A 213 13.72 0.28 11.71
CA VAL A 213 14.48 -0.96 11.85
C VAL A 213 15.90 -0.77 11.35
N CYS A 214 16.82 -1.61 11.81
CA CYS A 214 18.14 -1.73 11.21
C CYS A 214 18.42 -3.19 10.85
N GLY A 215 19.16 -3.39 9.78
CA GLY A 215 19.52 -4.71 9.27
C GLY A 215 21.04 -4.89 9.13
N PRO A 216 21.50 -6.15 9.10
CA PRO A 216 22.91 -6.46 8.91
C PRO A 216 23.41 -6.22 7.48
N GLY A 217 22.51 -6.19 6.49
CA GLY A 217 22.86 -6.23 5.07
C GLY A 217 23.41 -7.60 4.63
N ARG A 218 23.52 -7.81 3.32
CA ARG A 218 23.93 -9.10 2.72
C ARG A 218 25.41 -9.43 2.89
N ILE A 219 26.30 -8.45 3.13
CA ILE A 219 27.74 -8.70 3.28
C ILE A 219 28.08 -9.59 4.49
N VAL A 220 27.21 -9.64 5.50
CA VAL A 220 27.35 -10.53 6.65
C VAL A 220 26.35 -11.69 6.62
N SER A 221 25.72 -11.96 5.47
CA SER A 221 24.71 -13.03 5.32
C SER A 221 25.25 -14.44 5.61
N SER A 222 26.56 -14.65 5.47
CA SER A 222 27.25 -15.92 5.78
C SER A 222 27.34 -16.22 7.28
N VAL A 223 27.20 -15.20 8.13
CA VAL A 223 27.29 -15.33 9.60
C VAL A 223 25.98 -14.99 10.30
N MET A 224 25.03 -14.35 9.61
CA MET A 224 23.78 -13.83 10.16
C MET A 224 22.69 -13.78 9.09
N SER A 225 21.42 -14.00 9.45
CA SER A 225 20.32 -13.82 8.49
C SER A 225 20.20 -12.34 8.08
N SER A 226 20.25 -12.04 6.78
CA SER A 226 19.96 -10.69 6.24
C SER A 226 18.49 -10.30 6.36
N ASN A 227 17.61 -11.26 6.68
CA ASN A 227 16.16 -11.10 6.68
C ASN A 227 15.57 -10.91 8.09
N GLU A 228 16.41 -10.67 9.10
CA GLU A 228 15.98 -10.42 10.48
C GLU A 228 16.33 -8.99 10.92
N PRO A 229 15.56 -7.97 10.48
CA PRO A 229 15.70 -6.62 10.99
C PRO A 229 15.48 -6.57 12.50
N ALA A 230 16.29 -5.76 13.18
CA ALA A 230 16.11 -5.45 14.60
C ALA A 230 15.31 -4.16 14.76
N HIS A 231 14.37 -4.15 15.71
CA HIS A 231 13.63 -2.96 16.10
C HIS A 231 14.57 -1.85 16.63
N VAL A 232 14.37 -0.62 16.15
CA VAL A 232 15.06 0.58 16.64
C VAL A 232 14.09 1.50 17.38
N ARG A 233 13.05 1.99 16.70
CA ARG A 233 12.06 2.94 17.24
C ARG A 233 10.68 2.69 16.63
N HIS A 234 9.63 3.11 17.34
CA HIS A 234 8.24 2.98 16.89
C HIS A 234 7.48 4.26 17.22
N TRP A 235 6.87 4.85 16.20
CA TRP A 235 5.92 5.95 16.34
C TRP A 235 4.52 5.43 16.03
N GLN A 236 3.63 5.53 17.02
CA GLN A 236 2.22 5.21 16.87
C GLN A 236 1.41 6.48 16.63
N ASN A 237 0.46 6.41 15.70
CA ASN A 237 -0.46 7.49 15.40
C ASN A 237 -1.73 7.36 16.26
N PRO A 238 -1.97 8.28 17.21
CA PRO A 238 -3.19 8.24 18.02
C PRO A 238 -4.45 8.58 17.21
N ASP A 239 -4.29 9.30 16.09
CA ASP A 239 -5.39 9.76 15.25
C ASP A 239 -5.67 8.80 14.08
N PHE A 240 -5.14 7.57 14.15
CA PHE A 240 -5.35 6.58 13.11
C PHE A 240 -6.82 6.23 12.96
N SER A 241 -7.32 6.36 11.75
CA SER A 241 -8.63 5.93 11.31
C SER A 241 -8.47 5.30 9.92
N PRO A 242 -8.88 4.04 9.71
CA PRO A 242 -8.78 3.40 8.40
C PRO A 242 -9.60 4.14 7.35
N GLU A 243 -9.38 3.85 6.06
CA GLU A 243 -10.28 4.35 5.03
C GLU A 243 -11.69 3.77 5.27
N LEU A 244 -12.73 4.59 5.07
CA LEU A 244 -14.11 4.12 5.21
C LEU A 244 -14.42 3.01 4.20
N VAL A 245 -14.05 3.26 2.95
CA VAL A 245 -14.31 2.39 1.80
C VAL A 245 -13.01 2.18 1.02
N ALA A 246 -12.76 0.93 0.62
CA ALA A 246 -11.72 0.59 -0.35
C ALA A 246 -12.29 -0.22 -1.51
N LEU A 247 -11.96 0.19 -2.73
CA LEU A 247 -12.37 -0.48 -3.96
C LEU A 247 -11.26 -1.43 -4.43
N ASP A 248 -11.59 -2.71 -4.56
CA ASP A 248 -10.69 -3.72 -5.13
C ASP A 248 -10.99 -3.91 -6.62
N ILE A 249 -10.31 -3.12 -7.45
CA ILE A 249 -10.59 -3.02 -8.89
C ILE A 249 -9.85 -4.08 -9.70
N VAL A 250 -10.34 -4.29 -10.93
CA VAL A 250 -9.66 -5.08 -11.96
C VAL A 250 -9.18 -4.23 -13.14
N PHE A 251 -8.13 -4.72 -13.80
CA PHE A 251 -7.59 -4.18 -15.05
C PHE A 251 -7.80 -5.20 -16.17
N PHE A 252 -8.12 -4.70 -17.37
CA PHE A 252 -8.38 -5.48 -18.57
C PHE A 252 -8.09 -4.63 -19.80
N ASP A 253 -7.74 -5.27 -20.92
CA ASP A 253 -7.42 -4.56 -22.16
C ASP A 253 -8.66 -4.38 -23.06
N THR A 254 -9.61 -5.32 -23.01
CA THR A 254 -10.81 -5.30 -23.87
C THR A 254 -12.10 -5.61 -23.09
N PRO A 255 -13.28 -5.19 -23.59
CA PRO A 255 -14.57 -5.55 -22.99
C PRO A 255 -14.81 -7.06 -22.89
N GLU A 256 -14.33 -7.83 -23.86
CA GLU A 256 -14.47 -9.29 -23.87
C GLU A 256 -13.68 -9.91 -22.70
N GLU A 257 -12.46 -9.43 -22.45
CA GLU A 257 -11.69 -9.88 -21.28
C GLU A 257 -12.39 -9.55 -19.97
N TYR A 258 -13.02 -8.37 -19.90
CA TYR A 258 -13.78 -8.00 -18.73
C TYR A 258 -14.96 -8.95 -18.49
N GLU A 259 -15.72 -9.33 -19.52
CA GLU A 259 -16.80 -10.31 -19.37
C GLU A 259 -16.27 -11.70 -18.98
N GLU A 260 -15.17 -12.18 -19.61
CA GLU A 260 -14.50 -13.43 -19.23
C GLU A 260 -14.04 -13.40 -17.75
N MET A 261 -13.50 -12.27 -17.28
CA MET A 261 -13.12 -12.09 -15.87
C MET A 261 -14.34 -12.17 -14.94
N ASN A 262 -15.49 -11.60 -15.33
CA ASN A 262 -16.72 -11.67 -14.54
C ASN A 262 -17.32 -13.07 -14.51
N GLU A 263 -17.26 -13.82 -15.61
CA GLU A 263 -17.63 -15.24 -15.65
C GLU A 263 -16.73 -16.05 -14.71
N LYS A 264 -15.42 -15.92 -14.86
CA LYS A 264 -14.46 -16.63 -14.02
C LYS A 264 -14.57 -16.27 -12.54
N ALA A 265 -14.82 -15.00 -12.22
CA ALA A 265 -15.04 -14.56 -10.85
C ALA A 265 -16.28 -15.21 -10.23
N ARG A 266 -17.36 -15.40 -11.00
CA ARG A 266 -18.56 -16.12 -10.56
C ARG A 266 -18.28 -17.61 -10.37
N ASP A 267 -17.57 -18.24 -11.31
CA ASP A 267 -17.20 -19.66 -11.22
C ASP A 267 -16.31 -19.95 -10.00
N MET A 268 -15.45 -18.99 -9.65
CA MET A 268 -14.60 -19.06 -8.44
C MET A 268 -15.32 -18.65 -7.15
N GLY A 269 -16.59 -18.21 -7.22
CA GLY A 269 -17.35 -17.74 -6.06
C GLY A 269 -16.85 -16.42 -5.46
N LEU A 270 -16.12 -15.61 -6.23
CA LEU A 270 -15.60 -14.30 -5.79
C LEU A 270 -16.67 -13.20 -5.86
N ILE A 271 -17.66 -13.37 -6.73
CA ILE A 271 -18.83 -12.49 -6.87
C ILE A 271 -20.10 -13.33 -7.10
N GLY A 272 -21.25 -12.77 -6.78
CA GLY A 272 -22.57 -13.36 -7.00
C GLY A 272 -23.02 -13.35 -8.46
N LYS A 273 -24.12 -14.07 -8.76
CA LYS A 273 -24.66 -14.23 -10.12
C LYS A 273 -25.06 -12.89 -10.77
N ASP A 274 -25.60 -11.98 -9.98
CA ASP A 274 -26.11 -10.67 -10.41
C ASP A 274 -25.14 -9.53 -10.11
N GLU A 275 -23.85 -9.86 -9.97
CA GLU A 275 -22.78 -8.91 -9.68
C GLU A 275 -21.74 -8.84 -10.81
N ARG A 276 -20.90 -7.82 -10.73
CA ARG A 276 -19.74 -7.57 -11.59
C ARG A 276 -18.55 -7.08 -10.77
N LEU A 277 -17.36 -7.23 -11.30
CA LEU A 277 -16.12 -6.72 -10.72
C LEU A 277 -16.05 -5.18 -10.80
N PRO A 278 -15.52 -4.49 -9.77
CA PRO A 278 -15.18 -3.08 -9.83
C PRO A 278 -14.07 -2.81 -10.85
N THR A 279 -14.17 -1.71 -11.59
CA THR A 279 -13.22 -1.34 -12.64
C THR A 279 -12.46 -0.06 -12.30
N PHE A 280 -11.36 0.19 -13.01
CA PHE A 280 -10.64 1.46 -12.91
C PHE A 280 -11.53 2.68 -13.25
N SER A 281 -12.46 2.53 -14.20
CA SER A 281 -13.44 3.57 -14.55
C SER A 281 -14.38 3.91 -13.39
N ASP A 282 -14.85 2.89 -12.64
CA ASP A 282 -15.66 3.12 -11.43
C ASP A 282 -14.87 3.94 -10.40
N ALA A 283 -13.62 3.56 -10.15
CA ALA A 283 -12.75 4.28 -9.21
C ALA A 283 -12.55 5.74 -9.62
N GLN A 284 -12.27 6.03 -10.90
CA GLN A 284 -12.12 7.40 -11.40
C GLN A 284 -13.35 8.28 -11.11
N LYS A 285 -14.56 7.70 -11.12
CA LYS A 285 -15.79 8.42 -10.84
C LYS A 285 -16.10 8.57 -9.36
N LEU A 286 -15.60 7.64 -8.54
CA LEU A 286 -15.93 7.55 -7.12
C LEU A 286 -14.93 8.24 -6.19
N VAL A 287 -13.64 8.35 -6.54
CA VAL A 287 -12.59 8.81 -5.59
C VAL A 287 -12.92 10.14 -4.91
N GLY A 288 -13.53 11.10 -5.61
CA GLY A 288 -13.99 12.35 -4.98
C GLY A 288 -15.01 12.09 -3.86
N GLN A 289 -16.04 11.30 -4.16
CA GLN A 289 -17.08 10.93 -3.20
C GLN A 289 -16.54 10.07 -2.04
N LEU A 290 -15.59 9.17 -2.31
CA LEU A 290 -14.94 8.35 -1.28
C LEU A 290 -14.23 9.23 -0.23
N LYS A 291 -13.60 10.32 -0.68
CA LYS A 291 -12.97 11.30 0.22
C LYS A 291 -14.02 12.04 1.04
N ASP A 292 -15.08 12.52 0.41
CA ASP A 292 -16.16 13.24 1.08
C ASP A 292 -16.80 12.38 2.19
N TRP A 293 -17.06 11.10 1.91
CA TRP A 293 -17.53 10.15 2.92
C TRP A 293 -16.47 9.89 4.00
N GLY A 294 -15.19 9.74 3.64
CA GLY A 294 -14.09 9.54 4.58
C GLY A 294 -13.77 10.74 5.49
N ASP A 295 -14.27 11.94 5.14
CA ASP A 295 -14.24 13.15 5.97
C ASP A 295 -15.53 13.37 6.78
N THR A 296 -16.58 12.58 6.52
CA THR A 296 -17.88 12.67 7.21
C THR A 296 -18.04 11.54 8.23
N TYR A 297 -17.67 10.31 7.84
CA TYR A 297 -17.88 9.10 8.59
C TYR A 297 -16.57 8.44 9.02
N GLY A 298 -16.63 7.67 10.10
CA GLY A 298 -15.56 6.81 10.59
C GLY A 298 -16.04 5.38 10.76
N THR A 299 -15.07 4.46 10.76
CA THR A 299 -15.29 3.02 10.98
C THR A 299 -14.07 2.43 11.67
N SER A 300 -14.24 1.31 12.38
CA SER A 300 -13.12 0.52 12.92
C SER A 300 -12.44 -0.34 11.85
N ASP A 301 -13.17 -0.71 10.81
CA ASP A 301 -12.71 -1.56 9.71
C ASP A 301 -13.14 -1.00 8.35
N THR A 302 -12.24 -1.05 7.37
CA THR A 302 -12.52 -0.59 6.02
C THR A 302 -13.54 -1.49 5.34
N MET A 303 -14.61 -0.89 4.82
CA MET A 303 -15.57 -1.58 3.95
C MET A 303 -14.92 -1.86 2.59
N LYS A 304 -14.63 -3.13 2.31
CA LYS A 304 -14.01 -3.54 1.05
C LYS A 304 -15.10 -3.87 0.03
N PHE A 305 -15.11 -3.16 -1.09
CA PHE A 305 -16.00 -3.45 -2.19
C PHE A 305 -15.25 -4.20 -3.28
N THR A 306 -15.59 -5.48 -3.43
CA THR A 306 -15.05 -6.40 -4.43
C THR A 306 -16.03 -6.69 -5.56
N ALA A 307 -17.26 -6.18 -5.45
CA ALA A 307 -18.36 -6.43 -6.39
C ALA A 307 -19.33 -5.24 -6.44
N PHE A 308 -19.97 -5.05 -7.59
CA PHE A 308 -21.13 -4.17 -7.76
C PHE A 308 -22.27 -4.94 -8.43
N PRO A 309 -23.54 -4.56 -8.24
CA PRO A 309 -24.63 -5.13 -9.03
C PRO A 309 -24.38 -4.98 -10.53
N LYS A 310 -24.59 -6.05 -11.30
CA LYS A 310 -24.34 -6.12 -12.75
C LYS A 310 -25.11 -5.04 -13.53
N LYS A 311 -26.27 -4.62 -13.03
CA LYS A 311 -27.11 -3.56 -13.60
C LYS A 311 -26.42 -2.18 -13.63
N ILE A 312 -25.49 -1.93 -12.71
CA ILE A 312 -24.74 -0.67 -12.65
C ILE A 312 -23.64 -0.75 -13.70
N LYS A 313 -23.61 0.12 -14.71
CA LYS A 313 -22.57 0.07 -15.74
C LYS A 313 -21.23 0.59 -15.20
N PRO A 314 -20.08 0.10 -15.70
CA PRO A 314 -18.77 0.68 -15.37
C PRO A 314 -18.74 2.20 -15.60
N GLY A 315 -18.36 2.96 -14.58
CA GLY A 315 -18.26 4.42 -14.63
C GLY A 315 -19.59 5.18 -14.55
N ASP A 316 -20.71 4.51 -14.26
CA ASP A 316 -21.99 5.17 -13.96
C ASP A 316 -21.98 5.77 -12.55
N LYS A 317 -21.47 7.01 -12.45
CA LYS A 317 -21.25 7.68 -11.18
C LYS A 317 -22.50 7.74 -10.31
N ALA A 318 -23.65 8.12 -10.86
CA ALA A 318 -24.85 8.38 -10.05
C ALA A 318 -25.31 7.12 -9.33
N THR A 319 -25.47 6.03 -10.09
CA THR A 319 -25.92 4.74 -9.56
C THR A 319 -24.89 4.10 -8.62
N LEU A 320 -23.59 4.27 -8.91
CA LEU A 320 -22.52 3.81 -8.01
C LEU A 320 -22.55 4.53 -6.65
N VAL A 321 -22.75 5.86 -6.68
CA VAL A 321 -22.82 6.68 -5.47
C VAL A 321 -24.04 6.30 -4.65
N GLU A 322 -25.21 6.17 -5.27
CA GLU A 322 -26.45 5.76 -4.61
C GLU A 322 -26.28 4.39 -3.92
N PHE A 323 -25.75 3.40 -4.65
CA PHE A 323 -25.51 2.07 -4.11
C PHE A 323 -24.56 2.10 -2.90
N LEU A 324 -23.41 2.78 -3.02
CA LEU A 324 -22.43 2.82 -1.94
C LEU A 324 -22.95 3.62 -0.73
N ASP A 325 -23.70 4.70 -0.93
CA ASP A 325 -24.32 5.48 0.14
C ASP A 325 -25.30 4.63 0.95
N GLU A 326 -26.13 3.82 0.28
CA GLU A 326 -27.03 2.86 0.94
C GLU A 326 -26.25 1.82 1.76
N GLN A 327 -25.15 1.28 1.22
CA GLN A 327 -24.31 0.32 1.92
C GLN A 327 -23.60 0.94 3.13
N ILE A 328 -23.12 2.18 3.02
CA ILE A 328 -22.47 2.91 4.13
C ILE A 328 -23.49 3.16 5.24
N LYS A 329 -24.68 3.67 4.91
CA LYS A 329 -25.73 4.00 5.89
C LYS A 329 -26.33 2.78 6.56
N SER A 330 -26.37 1.64 5.88
CA SER A 330 -26.86 0.38 6.44
C SER A 330 -25.82 -0.36 7.29
N ASN A 331 -24.55 0.02 7.24
CA ASN A 331 -23.50 -0.63 8.01
C ASN A 331 -23.46 -0.11 9.47
N PRO A 332 -23.75 -0.95 10.48
CA PRO A 332 -23.76 -0.52 11.88
C PRO A 332 -22.37 -0.19 12.44
N SER A 333 -21.27 -0.58 11.77
CA SER A 333 -19.91 -0.21 12.19
C SER A 333 -19.52 1.22 11.80
N VAL A 334 -20.31 1.85 10.92
CA VAL A 334 -20.05 3.20 10.44
C VAL A 334 -20.75 4.21 11.34
N LYS A 335 -20.03 5.25 11.74
CA LYS A 335 -20.54 6.34 12.59
C LYS A 335 -20.12 7.69 12.05
N LEU A 336 -20.83 8.75 12.45
CA LEU A 336 -20.36 10.11 12.20
C LEU A 336 -19.09 10.38 13.00
N LEU A 337 -18.12 11.07 12.40
CA LEU A 337 -16.85 11.38 13.10
C LEU A 337 -17.07 12.21 14.37
N GLU A 338 -18.10 13.05 14.39
CA GLU A 338 -18.48 13.87 15.57
C GLU A 338 -18.89 13.00 16.77
N GLU A 339 -19.54 11.86 16.53
CA GLU A 339 -19.96 10.90 17.56
C GLU A 339 -18.77 10.12 18.12
N LEU A 340 -17.75 9.89 17.29
CA LEU A 340 -16.51 9.21 17.69
C LEU A 340 -15.62 10.13 18.55
N GLY A 341 -15.61 11.43 18.30
CA GLY A 341 -14.85 12.42 19.07
C GLY A 341 -15.47 12.86 20.39
N SER A 342 -16.73 12.48 20.66
CA SER A 342 -17.49 12.87 21.86
C SER A 342 -17.63 11.77 22.91
N SER A 343 -16.96 10.62 22.72
CA SER A 343 -16.82 9.62 23.79
C SER A 343 -15.89 10.18 24.88
N PRO A 344 -16.36 10.36 26.13
CA PRO A 344 -15.51 10.82 27.21
C PRO A 344 -14.45 9.75 27.47
N THR A 345 -13.19 10.15 27.39
CA THR A 345 -12.08 9.41 28.00
C THR A 345 -12.45 9.14 29.46
N LEU A 346 -12.68 7.86 29.79
CA LEU A 346 -12.70 7.37 31.16
C LEU A 346 -11.28 7.31 31.73
#